data_AF-A0A7Y2PAQ0-F1
#
_entry.id   AF-A0A7Y2PAQ0-F1
#
_cell.length_a   1.000
_cell.length_b   1.000
_cell.length_c   1.000
_cell.angle_alpha   90.00
_cell.angle_beta   90.00
_cell.angle_gamma   90.00
#
_symmetry.space_group_name_H-M   'P 1'
#
loop_
_entity.id
_entity.type
_entity.pdbx_description
1 polymer ?
#
loop_
_entity_poly.entity_id
_entity_poly.type
_entity_poly.pdbx_seq_one_letter_code
_entity_poly.pdbx_strand_id
1 'polypeptide(L)' 'MKGLTVFRVDRDTRTKTPVGTVVERRKEERGRNLVGLLQVARKDFVFSHGDALQIQSDNLRIEF' A
#
# COMPACT_ATOMS: atom_id res chain seq x y z
N MET A 1 -14.27 0.67 -7.97
CA MET A 1 -13.25 1.50 -7.28
C MET A 1 -12.04 0.62 -7.02
N LYS A 2 -10.85 1.00 -7.47
CA LYS A 2 -9.62 0.28 -7.14
C LYS A 2 -9.11 0.77 -5.79
N GLY A 3 -8.74 -0.17 -4.91
CA GLY A 3 -8.15 0.09 -3.61
C GLY A 3 -6.92 -0.76 -3.40
N LEU A 4 -5.98 -0.24 -2.61
CA LEU A 4 -4.77 -0.92 -2.19
C LEU A 4 -4.85 -1.19 -0.70
N THR A 5 -4.71 -2.44 -0.30
CA THR A 5 -4.53 -2.78 1.11
C THR A 5 -3.05 -2.67 1.45
N VAL A 6 -2.76 -1.95 2.53
CA VAL A 6 -1.41 -1.73 3.03
C VAL A 6 -1.21 -2.60 4.26
N PHE A 7 -0.14 -3.39 4.24
CA PHE A 7 0.30 -4.22 5.33
C PHE A 7 1.64 -3.72 5.84
N ARG A 8 1.79 -3.66 7.15
CA ARG A 8 3.09 -3.55 7.82
C ARG A 8 3.64 -4.96 7.99
N VAL A 9 4.88 -5.14 7.58
CA VAL A 9 5.62 -6.39 7.71
C VAL A 9 6.75 -6.16 8.69
N ASP A 10 6.66 -6.82 9.84
CA ASP A 10 7.76 -6.94 10.78
C ASP A 10 8.81 -7.88 10.17
N ARG A 11 10.04 -7.42 10.01
CA ARG A 11 11.11 -8.21 9.37
C ARG A 11 11.64 -9.33 10.26
N ASP A 12 11.58 -9.16 11.57
CA ASP A 12 12.12 -10.12 12.54
C ASP A 12 11.16 -11.28 12.73
N THR A 13 9.86 -10.97 12.87
CA THR A 13 8.82 -11.98 13.08
C THR A 13 8.15 -12.44 11.79
N ARG A 14 8.39 -11.75 10.67
CA ARG A 14 7.68 -11.92 9.38
C ARG A 14 6.16 -11.77 9.48
N THR A 15 5.68 -11.15 10.55
CA THR A 15 4.26 -10.96 10.81
C THR A 15 3.72 -9.87 9.89
N LYS A 16 2.56 -10.13 9.28
CA LYS A 16 1.84 -9.15 8.45
C LYS A 16 0.66 -8.60 9.23
N THR A 17 0.67 -7.30 9.46
CA THR A 17 -0.44 -6.60 10.12
C THR A 17 -1.10 -5.65 9.11
N PRO A 18 -2.40 -5.78 8.82
CA PRO A 18 -3.10 -4.81 8.00
C PRO A 18 -3.13 -3.46 8.73
N VAL A 19 -2.60 -2.42 8.11
CA VAL A 19 -2.52 -1.08 8.71
C VAL A 19 -3.53 -0.11 8.11
N GLY A 20 -4.02 -0.37 6.90
CA GLY A 20 -5.07 0.42 6.30
C GLY A 20 -5.29 0.13 4.83
N THR A 21 -6.20 0.90 4.23
CA THR A 21 -6.56 0.77 2.82
C THR A 21 -6.55 2.15 2.17
N VAL A 22 -5.86 2.28 1.05
CA VAL A 22 -5.86 3.48 0.21
C VAL A 22 -6.82 3.24 -0.95
N VAL A 23 -7.85 4.07 -1.07
CA VAL A 23 -8.87 3.94 -2.13
C VAL A 23 -8.82 5.11 -3.09
N GLU A 24 -8.92 4.82 -4.39
CA GLU A 24 -9.18 5.87 -5.38
C GLU A 24 -10.63 6.36 -5.21
N ARG A 25 -10.79 7.66 -4.92
CA ARG A 25 -12.11 8.30 -4.72
C ARG A 25 -12.70 8.84 -6.02
N ARG A 26 -11.90 9.05 -7.06
CA ARG A 26 -12.37 9.54 -8.36
C ARG A 26 -13.20 8.47 -9.06
N LYS A 27 -14.31 8.91 -9.66
CA LYS A 27 -15.21 8.03 -10.44
C LYS A 27 -14.68 7.72 -11.84
N GLU A 28 -13.79 8.55 -12.38
CA GLU A 28 -13.16 8.36 -13.69
C GLU A 28 -11.65 8.13 -13.56
N GLU A 29 -11.16 7.06 -14.20
CA GLU A 29 -9.76 6.65 -14.23
C GLU A 29 -8.99 7.51 -15.25
N ARG A 30 -8.19 8.48 -14.79
CA ARG A 30 -7.26 9.25 -15.66
C ARG A 30 -5.97 8.47 -15.92
N GLY A 31 -6.10 7.25 -16.44
CA GLY A 31 -4.99 6.32 -16.62
C GLY A 31 -4.60 5.57 -15.34
N ARG A 32 -3.60 4.68 -15.44
CA ARG A 32 -3.17 3.75 -14.37
C ARG A 32 -2.67 4.51 -13.12
N ASN A 33 -3.56 4.95 -12.23
CA ASN A 33 -3.23 5.74 -11.03
C ASN A 33 -2.58 4.94 -9.89
N LEU A 34 -2.05 3.76 -10.19
CA LEU A 34 -1.37 2.91 -9.23
C LEU A 34 -0.20 3.64 -8.56
N VAL A 35 0.59 4.40 -9.34
CA VAL A 35 1.75 5.14 -8.82
C VAL A 35 1.33 6.18 -7.77
N GLY A 36 0.23 6.91 -8.02
CA GLY A 36 -0.30 7.87 -7.07
C GLY A 36 -0.76 7.19 -5.77
N LEU A 37 -1.46 6.06 -5.88
CA LEU A 37 -1.89 5.28 -4.71
C LEU A 37 -0.70 4.73 -3.92
N LEU A 38 0.37 4.29 -4.58
CA LEU A 38 1.61 3.84 -3.92
C LEU A 38 2.33 4.99 -3.21
N GLN A 39 2.37 6.18 -3.81
CA GLN A 39 2.97 7.36 -3.17
C GLN A 39 2.20 7.78 -1.92
N VAL A 40 0.85 7.77 -1.97
CA VAL A 40 0.00 8.04 -0.81
C VAL A 40 0.23 6.98 0.27
N ALA A 41 0.21 5.71 -0.10
CA ALA A 41 0.47 4.61 0.84
C ALA A 41 1.85 4.74 1.51
N ARG A 42 2.89 5.09 0.74
CA ARG A 42 4.23 5.31 1.28
C ARG A 42 4.26 6.52 2.23
N LYS A 43 3.61 7.63 1.86
CA LYS A 43 3.62 8.85 2.67
C LYS A 43 2.88 8.66 4.00
N ASP A 44 1.75 7.96 3.97
CA ASP A 44 0.85 7.86 5.11
C ASP A 44 1.20 6.68 6.04
N PHE A 45 1.87 5.64 5.53
CA PHE A 45 2.14 4.41 6.29
C PHE A 45 3.63 4.06 6.47
N VAL A 46 4.60 4.83 5.95
CA VAL A 46 6.02 4.60 6.32
C VAL A 46 6.25 5.17 7.72
N PHE A 47 6.24 4.30 8.71
CA PHE A 47 6.38 4.67 10.13
C PHE A 47 7.84 4.68 10.61
N SER A 48 8.75 3.87 10.05
CA SER A 48 10.16 3.81 10.47
C SER A 48 11.09 3.16 9.44
N HIS A 49 12.42 3.37 9.57
CA HIS A 49 13.46 2.81 8.67
C HIS A 49 13.56 1.27 8.70
N GLY A 50 12.92 0.58 9.66
CA GLY A 50 12.97 -0.88 9.80
C GLY A 50 11.71 -1.61 9.33
N ASP A 51 10.61 -0.88 9.11
CA ASP A 51 9.34 -1.48 8.71
C ASP A 51 9.31 -1.75 7.21
N ALA A 52 9.10 -3.02 6.83
CA ALA A 52 8.78 -3.33 5.45
C ALA A 52 7.30 -3.06 5.20
N LEU A 53 6.98 -2.36 4.11
CA LEU A 53 5.59 -2.18 3.69
C LEU A 53 5.29 -3.15 2.57
N GLN A 54 4.17 -3.84 2.70
CA GLN A 54 3.63 -4.67 1.63
C GLN A 54 2.31 -4.08 1.15
N ILE A 55 2.24 -3.76 -0.13
CA ILE A 55 1.04 -3.25 -0.77
C ILE A 55 0.49 -4.32 -1.70
N GLN A 56 -0.79 -4.61 -1.56
CA GLN A 56 -1.49 -5.61 -2.37
C GLN A 56 -2.68 -4.99 -3.11
N SER A 57 -2.75 -5.23 -4.41
CA SER A 57 -3.89 -4.97 -5.30
C SER A 57 -4.11 -6.22 -6.10
N ASP A 58 -5.33 -6.73 -6.28
CA ASP A 58 -5.71 -7.84 -7.19
C ASP A 58 -4.56 -8.79 -7.64
N ASN A 59 -3.74 -8.39 -8.64
CA ASN A 59 -2.61 -9.17 -9.19
C ASN A 59 -1.20 -8.57 -8.98
N LEU A 60 -1.05 -7.60 -8.09
CA LEU A 60 0.18 -6.86 -7.84
C LEU A 60 0.52 -6.86 -6.36
N ARG A 61 1.74 -7.29 -6.06
CA ARG A 61 2.37 -7.23 -4.74
C ARG A 61 3.64 -6.42 -4.85
N ILE A 62 3.75 -5.35 -4.07
CA ILE A 62 4.95 -4.52 -3.98
C ILE A 62 5.41 -4.51 -2.54
N GLU A 63 6.72 -4.67 -2.34
CA GLU A 63 7.37 -4.65 -1.04
C GLU A 63 8.41 -3.52 -1.00
N PHE A 64 8.43 -2.76 0.08
CA PHE A 64 9.39 -1.68 0.36
C PHE A 64 10.26 -2.04 1.57
#